data_AF-A0AAD5XWE6-F1
#
_entry.id   AF-A0AAD5XWE6-F1
#
_cell.length_a   1.000
_cell.length_b   1.000
_cell.length_c   1.000
_cell.angle_alpha   90.00
_cell.angle_beta   90.00
_cell.angle_gamma   90.00
#
_symmetry.space_group_name_H-M   'P 1'
#
loop_
_entity.id
_entity.type
_entity.pdbx_description
1 polymer ?
#
loop_
_entity_poly.entity_id
_entity_poly.type
_entity_poly.pdbx_seq_one_letter_code
_entity_poly.pdbx_strand_id
1 'polypeptide(L)'
;MIKNQQYNRELELIRVKIIQLIDTMEKFLNLPHNANWQTILPQFNVLIAKYESLLSELEQPVLKKLIIHPQVLLADDPEFFARVLFRTKLIPEIEELEESILNFKQNTSKILPNANDNINILDENMVKNNLRNWEIKMERHDQISIQALKLFESFKNEFEYKKRLPIEVEDLKIKDEEDESDLEDFDPDKITKMEEVEETLMEEDQNDLELEKVLQDQSNVLQKQKKLKKKPKKRSIKLISSTLLKVELEKIFNFLSSGIED
;
A
#
# COMPACT_ATOMS: atom_id res chain seq x y z
N MET A 1 4.19 43.68 -22.77
CA MET A 1 5.24 43.92 -21.76
C MET A 1 4.89 43.35 -20.39
N ILE A 2 3.71 43.67 -19.82
CA ILE A 2 3.28 43.18 -18.48
C ILE A 2 3.19 41.64 -18.39
N LYS A 3 2.66 40.97 -19.42
CA LYS A 3 2.57 39.49 -19.45
C LYS A 3 3.95 38.81 -19.40
N ASN A 4 4.94 39.32 -20.14
CA ASN A 4 6.30 38.78 -20.11
C ASN A 4 6.98 38.96 -18.75
N GLN A 5 6.69 40.06 -18.05
CA GLN A 5 7.18 40.25 -16.69
C GLN A 5 6.55 39.26 -15.71
N GLN A 6 5.26 38.94 -15.89
CA GLN A 6 4.60 37.91 -15.09
C GLN A 6 5.19 36.52 -15.36
N TYR A 7 5.37 36.13 -16.63
CA TYR A 7 6.01 34.86 -16.99
C TYR A 7 7.41 34.72 -16.40
N ASN A 8 8.23 35.77 -16.48
CA ASN A 8 9.57 35.74 -15.92
C ASN A 8 9.56 35.63 -14.38
N ARG A 9 8.58 36.24 -13.70
CA ARG A 9 8.46 36.09 -12.25
C ARG A 9 8.12 34.65 -11.86
N GLU A 10 7.15 34.03 -12.53
CA GLU A 10 6.80 32.63 -12.27
C GLU A 10 7.98 31.68 -12.56
N LEU A 11 8.70 31.90 -13.66
CA LEU A 11 9.89 31.11 -14.00
C LEU A 11 11.02 31.29 -12.98
N GLU A 12 11.23 32.51 -12.47
CA GLU A 12 12.22 32.75 -11.40
C GLU A 12 11.81 32.08 -10.09
N LEU A 13 10.53 32.08 -9.73
CA LEU A 13 10.03 31.35 -8.56
C LEU A 13 10.30 29.84 -8.69
N ILE A 14 10.01 29.26 -9.86
CA ILE A 14 10.29 27.85 -10.14
C ILE A 14 11.79 27.57 -10.08
N ARG A 15 12.61 28.43 -10.68
CA ARG A 15 14.07 28.31 -10.63
C ARG A 15 14.59 28.28 -9.21
N VAL A 16 14.13 29.20 -8.35
CA VAL A 16 14.52 29.23 -6.93
C VAL A 16 14.12 27.92 -6.22
N LYS A 17 12.91 27.40 -6.48
CA LYS A 17 12.47 26.12 -5.89
C LYS A 17 13.28 24.92 -6.40
N ILE A 18 13.65 24.90 -7.68
CA ILE A 18 14.51 23.85 -8.25
C ILE A 18 15.89 23.88 -7.58
N ILE A 19 16.50 25.07 -7.42
CA ILE A 19 17.79 25.20 -6.73
C ILE A 19 17.68 24.69 -5.29
N GLN A 20 16.64 25.07 -4.56
CA GLN A 20 16.42 24.54 -3.20
C GLN A 20 16.26 23.03 -3.17
N LEU A 21 15.59 22.44 -4.16
CA LEU A 21 15.44 20.99 -4.27
C LEU A 21 16.79 20.32 -4.52
N ILE A 22 17.60 20.86 -5.43
CA ILE A 22 18.96 20.39 -5.72
C ILE A 22 19.81 20.45 -4.44
N ASP A 23 19.81 21.57 -3.72
CA ASP A 23 20.55 21.72 -2.47
C ASP A 23 20.13 20.67 -1.42
N THR A 24 18.84 20.33 -1.35
CA THR A 24 18.36 19.27 -0.45
C THR A 24 18.74 17.88 -0.92
N MET A 25 18.72 17.62 -2.23
CA MET A 25 19.15 16.34 -2.80
C MET A 25 20.65 16.13 -2.61
N GLU A 26 21.48 17.14 -2.83
CA GLU A 26 22.92 17.06 -2.58
C GLU A 26 23.21 16.76 -1.12
N LYS A 27 22.52 17.42 -0.19
CA LYS A 27 22.62 17.11 1.25
C LYS A 27 22.22 15.68 1.57
N PHE A 28 21.17 15.17 0.92
CA PHE A 28 20.70 13.80 1.10
C PHE A 28 21.68 12.77 0.53
N LEU A 29 22.22 13.01 -0.66
CA LEU A 29 23.20 12.14 -1.32
C LEU A 29 24.54 12.11 -0.59
N ASN A 30 24.92 13.22 0.07
CA ASN A 30 26.13 13.32 0.88
C ASN A 30 25.98 12.72 2.29
N LEU A 31 24.83 12.13 2.62
CA LEU A 31 24.70 11.39 3.88
C LEU A 31 25.64 10.18 3.89
N PRO A 32 26.24 9.85 5.04
CA PRO A 32 27.10 8.68 5.13
C PRO A 32 26.29 7.41 4.84
N HIS A 33 26.90 6.44 4.17
CA HIS A 33 26.23 5.19 3.77
C HIS A 33 25.68 4.36 4.94
N ASN A 34 26.13 4.61 6.17
CA ASN A 34 25.64 4.00 7.41
C ASN A 34 24.81 4.97 8.27
N ALA A 35 24.21 6.00 7.66
CA ALA A 35 23.33 6.93 8.37
C ALA A 35 22.17 6.18 9.04
N ASN A 36 21.91 6.51 10.30
CA ASN A 36 20.76 5.99 11.03
C ASN A 36 19.46 6.46 10.37
N TRP A 37 18.42 5.62 10.38
CA TRP A 37 17.08 5.95 9.91
C TRP A 37 16.53 7.24 10.52
N GLN A 38 16.82 7.51 11.80
CA GLN A 38 16.44 8.74 12.49
C GLN A 38 17.02 10.01 11.84
N THR A 39 18.10 9.89 11.07
CA THR A 39 18.71 10.98 10.30
C THR A 39 18.19 11.02 8.86
N ILE A 40 17.95 9.86 8.25
CA ILE A 40 17.46 9.74 6.87
C ILE A 40 16.01 10.23 6.77
N LEU A 41 15.14 9.80 7.67
CA LEU A 41 13.71 10.08 7.60
C LEU A 41 13.38 11.58 7.63
N PRO A 42 13.96 12.41 8.53
CA PRO A 42 13.75 13.85 8.48
C PRO A 42 14.22 14.49 7.16
N GLN A 43 15.36 14.07 6.64
CA GLN A 43 15.90 14.61 5.38
C GLN A 43 15.04 14.21 4.19
N PHE A 44 14.52 12.98 4.19
CA PHE A 44 13.58 12.50 3.19
C PHE A 44 12.24 13.25 3.25
N ASN A 45 11.71 13.51 4.45
CA ASN A 45 10.48 14.32 4.62
C ASN A 45 10.67 15.75 4.11
N VAL A 46 11.84 16.36 4.35
CA VAL A 46 12.17 17.67 3.80
C VAL A 46 12.22 17.63 2.27
N LEU A 47 12.83 16.58 1.69
CA LEU A 47 12.88 16.39 0.24
C LEU A 47 11.47 16.27 -0.36
N ILE A 48 10.59 15.46 0.25
CA ILE A 48 9.20 15.31 -0.18
C ILE A 48 8.47 16.64 -0.13
N ALA A 49 8.55 17.37 0.99
CA ALA A 49 7.87 18.65 1.15
C ALA A 49 8.34 19.69 0.10
N LYS A 50 9.64 19.69 -0.24
CA LYS A 50 10.19 20.56 -1.30
C LYS A 50 9.73 20.15 -2.69
N TYR A 51 9.68 18.85 -2.96
CA TYR A 51 9.17 18.30 -4.22
C TYR A 51 7.68 18.60 -4.41
N GLU A 52 6.85 18.39 -3.39
CA GLU A 52 5.42 18.71 -3.42
C GLU A 52 5.18 20.22 -3.64
N SER A 53 5.93 21.06 -2.94
CA SER A 53 5.89 22.52 -3.14
C SER A 53 6.31 22.94 -4.56
N LEU A 54 7.19 22.18 -5.24
CA LEU A 54 7.55 22.43 -6.63
C LEU A 54 6.44 21.99 -7.58
N LEU A 55 5.87 20.80 -7.37
CA LEU A 55 4.75 20.29 -8.18
C LEU A 55 3.56 21.25 -8.19
N SER A 56 3.20 21.79 -7.03
CA SER A 56 2.10 22.76 -6.92
C SER A 56 2.32 24.01 -7.79
N GLU A 57 3.55 24.48 -7.97
CA GLU A 57 3.85 25.60 -8.87
C GLU A 57 3.88 25.19 -10.34
N LEU A 58 4.27 23.94 -10.63
CA LEU A 58 4.30 23.42 -12.00
C LEU A 58 2.90 23.18 -12.56
N GLU A 59 1.89 22.99 -11.71
CA GLU A 59 0.49 22.86 -12.11
C GLU A 59 -0.13 24.17 -12.64
N GLN A 60 0.55 25.30 -12.49
CA GLN A 60 0.05 26.59 -12.94
C GLN A 60 -0.27 26.59 -14.46
N PRO A 61 -1.45 27.08 -14.87
CA PRO A 61 -1.89 27.06 -16.29
C PRO A 61 -1.06 27.99 -17.19
N VAL A 62 -0.29 28.88 -16.58
CA VAL A 62 0.63 29.83 -17.20
C VAL A 62 1.76 29.09 -17.92
N LEU A 63 2.28 28.01 -17.32
CA LEU A 63 3.41 27.23 -17.85
C LEU A 63 3.03 26.42 -19.09
N LYS A 64 1.80 25.89 -19.13
CA LYS A 64 1.28 25.14 -20.28
C LYS A 64 1.20 25.97 -21.57
N LYS A 65 1.21 27.30 -21.45
CA LYS A 65 1.15 28.25 -22.59
C LYS A 65 2.52 28.79 -22.99
N LEU A 66 3.58 28.47 -22.24
CA LEU A 66 4.93 28.93 -22.52
C LEU A 66 5.60 28.03 -23.54
N ILE A 67 6.15 28.64 -24.59
CA ILE A 67 6.99 27.96 -25.57
C ILE A 67 8.43 28.42 -25.31
N ILE A 68 9.30 27.47 -25.02
CA ILE A 68 10.72 27.73 -24.78
C ILE A 68 11.45 27.56 -26.11
N HIS A 69 12.14 28.60 -26.54
CA HIS A 69 13.00 28.58 -27.72
C HIS A 69 14.39 29.09 -27.34
N PRO A 70 15.48 28.38 -27.71
CA PRO A 70 16.84 28.84 -27.43
C PRO A 70 17.12 30.12 -28.22
N GLN A 71 17.57 31.19 -27.55
CA GLN A 71 17.89 32.45 -28.22
C GLN A 71 19.23 32.39 -28.98
N VAL A 72 20.12 31.48 -28.56
CA VAL A 72 21.45 31.30 -29.14
C VAL A 72 21.63 29.81 -29.44
N LEU A 73 22.02 29.50 -30.68
CA LEU A 73 22.37 28.15 -31.11
C LEU A 73 23.89 27.99 -31.08
N LEU A 74 24.38 26.80 -30.71
CA LEU A 74 25.79 26.48 -30.83
C LEU A 74 26.13 26.35 -32.32
N ALA A 75 27.24 26.97 -32.75
CA ALA A 75 27.65 26.96 -34.16
C ALA A 75 28.01 25.55 -34.65
N ASP A 76 28.57 24.72 -33.77
CA ASP A 76 29.05 23.37 -34.10
C ASP A 76 27.95 22.31 -34.07
N ASP A 77 26.90 22.51 -33.27
CA ASP A 77 25.75 21.61 -33.14
C ASP A 77 24.48 22.40 -32.75
N PRO A 78 23.74 22.94 -33.74
CA PRO A 78 22.56 23.74 -33.48
C PRO A 78 21.42 22.94 -32.83
N GLU A 79 21.44 21.61 -32.89
CA GLU A 79 20.41 20.73 -32.33
C GLU A 79 20.72 20.25 -30.91
N PHE A 80 21.92 20.52 -30.38
CA PHE A 80 22.35 20.06 -29.06
C PHE A 80 21.31 20.36 -27.96
N PHE A 81 20.82 21.60 -27.91
CA PHE A 81 19.82 22.04 -26.92
C PHE A 81 18.52 21.25 -27.03
N ALA A 82 18.01 21.04 -28.25
CA ALA A 82 16.77 20.30 -28.47
C ALA A 82 16.92 18.81 -28.11
N ARG A 83 18.06 18.20 -28.44
CA ARG A 83 18.32 16.78 -28.23
C ARG A 83 18.61 16.42 -26.76
N VAL A 84 19.29 17.30 -26.02
CA VAL A 84 19.80 16.99 -24.68
C VAL A 84 19.03 17.73 -23.59
N LEU A 85 18.91 19.06 -23.70
CA LEU A 85 18.40 19.91 -22.61
C LEU A 85 16.89 20.12 -22.63
N PHE A 86 16.30 20.25 -23.82
CA PHE A 86 14.84 20.40 -24.00
C PHE A 86 14.17 19.07 -24.36
N ARG A 87 14.85 17.95 -24.14
CA ARG A 87 14.25 16.62 -24.28
C ARG A 87 13.14 16.47 -23.24
N THR A 88 11.91 16.26 -23.72
CA THR A 88 10.74 15.96 -22.87
C THR A 88 10.39 14.47 -22.87
N LYS A 89 11.17 13.63 -23.56
CA LYS A 89 10.99 12.18 -23.53
C LYS A 89 11.28 11.67 -22.12
N LEU A 90 10.39 10.80 -21.62
CA LEU A 90 10.50 10.18 -20.31
C LEU A 90 11.82 9.42 -20.16
N ILE A 91 12.20 9.21 -18.90
CA ILE A 91 13.36 8.40 -18.53
C ILE A 91 12.99 6.92 -18.74
N PRO A 92 13.88 6.06 -19.28
CA PRO A 92 13.54 4.68 -19.64
C PRO A 92 12.82 3.88 -18.56
N GLU A 93 13.24 3.97 -17.28
CA GLU A 93 12.59 3.21 -16.21
C GLU A 93 11.12 3.62 -16.01
N ILE A 94 10.79 4.90 -16.27
CA ILE A 94 9.41 5.40 -16.20
C ILE A 94 8.60 4.89 -17.40
N GLU A 95 9.21 4.83 -18.59
CA GLU A 95 8.55 4.26 -19.80
C GLU A 95 8.17 2.80 -19.58
N GLU A 96 9.08 2.00 -19.01
CA GLU A 96 8.84 0.60 -18.67
C GLU A 96 7.72 0.44 -17.63
N LEU A 97 7.66 1.31 -16.63
CA LEU A 97 6.60 1.32 -15.63
C LEU A 97 5.24 1.69 -16.23
N GLU A 98 5.17 2.68 -17.11
CA GLU A 98 3.93 3.04 -17.81
C GLU A 98 3.43 1.88 -18.68
N GLU A 99 4.33 1.23 -19.42
CA GLU A 99 4.00 0.06 -20.24
C GLU A 99 3.50 -1.11 -19.38
N SER A 100 4.15 -1.37 -18.24
CA SER A 100 3.73 -2.38 -17.28
C SER A 100 2.31 -2.13 -16.74
N ILE A 101 2.00 -0.87 -16.38
CA ILE A 101 0.67 -0.48 -15.90
C ILE A 101 -0.38 -0.67 -17.01
N LEU A 102 -0.06 -0.30 -18.25
CA LEU A 102 -0.95 -0.48 -19.40
C LEU A 102 -1.22 -1.97 -19.66
N ASN A 103 -0.20 -2.80 -19.62
CA ASN A 103 -0.31 -4.25 -19.79
C ASN A 103 -1.14 -4.88 -18.66
N PHE A 104 -0.95 -4.44 -17.42
CA PHE A 104 -1.76 -4.87 -16.29
C PHE A 104 -3.24 -4.52 -16.48
N LYS A 105 -3.55 -3.30 -16.95
CA LYS A 105 -4.94 -2.88 -17.27
C LYS A 105 -5.57 -3.75 -18.36
N GLN A 106 -4.82 -4.07 -19.42
CA GLN A 106 -5.30 -4.94 -20.50
C GLN A 106 -5.51 -6.39 -20.07
N ASN A 107 -4.72 -6.87 -19.10
CA ASN A 107 -4.84 -8.25 -18.61
C ASN A 107 -5.93 -8.39 -17.54
N THR A 108 -6.13 -7.38 -16.70
CA THR A 108 -7.23 -7.36 -15.73
C THR A 108 -8.59 -7.26 -16.40
N SER A 109 -8.71 -6.53 -17.51
CA SER A 109 -9.95 -6.46 -18.29
C SER A 109 -10.35 -7.84 -18.88
N LYS A 110 -9.38 -8.67 -19.28
CA LYS A 110 -9.60 -10.06 -19.73
C LYS A 110 -10.10 -11.01 -18.62
N ILE A 111 -9.77 -10.73 -17.35
CA ILE A 111 -10.09 -11.60 -16.20
C ILE A 111 -11.50 -11.31 -15.64
N LEU A 112 -12.02 -10.09 -15.85
CA LEU A 112 -13.39 -9.69 -15.46
C LEU A 112 -14.25 -9.43 -16.72
N PRO A 113 -14.83 -10.47 -17.36
CA PRO A 113 -15.50 -10.34 -18.67
C PRO A 113 -16.86 -9.62 -18.62
N ASN A 114 -17.20 -8.91 -17.55
CA ASN A 114 -18.51 -8.30 -17.32
C ASN A 114 -18.62 -6.81 -17.72
N ALA A 115 -17.63 -6.24 -18.40
CA ALA A 115 -17.73 -4.89 -18.94
C ALA A 115 -17.25 -4.83 -20.39
N ASN A 116 -18.15 -5.10 -21.35
CA ASN A 116 -18.11 -4.65 -22.76
C ASN A 116 -16.72 -4.31 -23.36
N ASP A 117 -15.83 -5.30 -23.39
CA ASP A 117 -14.42 -5.11 -23.77
C ASP A 117 -14.13 -5.14 -25.28
N ASN A 118 -15.17 -5.14 -26.11
CA ASN A 118 -15.03 -4.80 -27.53
C ASN A 118 -15.32 -3.32 -27.72
N ILE A 119 -14.54 -2.46 -27.08
CA ILE A 119 -14.55 -1.03 -27.40
C ILE A 119 -13.98 -0.90 -28.80
N ASN A 120 -14.86 -0.71 -29.79
CA ASN A 120 -14.40 -0.31 -31.10
C ASN A 120 -13.84 1.10 -30.97
N ILE A 121 -12.52 1.22 -30.92
CA ILE A 121 -11.79 2.49 -30.75
C ILE A 121 -12.17 3.49 -31.87
N LEU A 122 -12.67 3.00 -33.00
CA LEU A 122 -13.15 3.81 -34.12
C LEU A 122 -14.55 4.42 -33.90
N ASP A 123 -15.32 3.95 -32.91
CA ASP A 123 -16.60 4.54 -32.53
C ASP A 123 -16.41 5.58 -31.42
N GLU A 124 -16.27 6.83 -31.85
CA GLU A 124 -16.05 7.99 -30.98
C GLU A 124 -17.14 8.13 -29.88
N ASN A 125 -18.38 7.71 -30.17
CA ASN A 125 -19.48 7.80 -29.21
C ASN A 125 -19.38 6.71 -28.13
N MET A 126 -18.95 5.50 -28.50
CA MET A 126 -18.71 4.42 -27.54
C MET A 126 -17.55 4.77 -26.61
N VAL A 127 -16.47 5.33 -27.14
CA VAL A 127 -15.32 5.80 -26.37
C VAL A 127 -15.73 6.90 -25.38
N LYS A 128 -16.49 7.90 -25.84
CA LYS A 128 -17.02 8.97 -24.96
C LYS A 128 -17.91 8.44 -23.84
N ASN A 129 -18.78 7.49 -24.13
CA ASN A 129 -19.66 6.89 -23.13
C ASN A 129 -18.87 6.07 -22.09
N ASN A 130 -17.85 5.34 -22.52
CA ASN A 130 -16.97 4.60 -21.60
C ASN A 130 -16.13 5.53 -20.74
N LEU A 131 -15.59 6.61 -21.31
CA LEU A 131 -14.88 7.64 -20.57
C LEU A 131 -15.79 8.23 -19.48
N ARG A 132 -17.02 8.62 -19.83
CA ARG A 132 -18.01 9.13 -18.87
C ARG A 132 -18.34 8.12 -17.77
N ASN A 133 -18.44 6.83 -18.10
CA ASN A 133 -18.66 5.79 -17.11
C ASN A 133 -17.48 5.66 -16.13
N TRP A 134 -16.25 5.81 -16.62
CA TRP A 134 -15.05 5.84 -15.78
C TRP A 134 -14.98 7.10 -14.91
N GLU A 135 -15.30 8.27 -15.47
CA GLU A 135 -15.40 9.51 -14.70
C GLU A 135 -16.40 9.39 -13.55
N ILE A 136 -17.60 8.83 -13.81
CA ILE A 136 -18.60 8.62 -12.75
C ILE A 136 -18.11 7.62 -11.69
N LYS A 137 -17.44 6.55 -12.10
CA LYS A 137 -16.87 5.58 -11.14
C LYS A 137 -15.77 6.22 -10.28
N MET A 138 -14.91 7.03 -10.89
CA MET A 138 -13.86 7.77 -10.21
C MET A 138 -14.46 8.76 -9.22
N GLU A 139 -15.45 9.55 -9.64
CA GLU A 139 -16.14 10.51 -8.78
C GLU A 139 -16.79 9.84 -7.57
N ARG A 140 -17.42 8.67 -7.76
CA ARG A 140 -17.98 7.88 -6.65
C ARG A 140 -16.89 7.39 -5.69
N HIS A 141 -15.76 6.92 -6.22
CA HIS A 141 -14.64 6.50 -5.39
C HIS A 141 -14.10 7.68 -4.57
N ASP A 142 -13.91 8.84 -5.19
CA ASP A 142 -13.45 10.05 -4.52
C ASP A 142 -14.43 10.50 -3.42
N GLN A 143 -15.74 10.42 -3.68
CA GLN A 143 -16.76 10.69 -2.67
C GLN A 143 -16.65 9.75 -1.47
N ILE A 144 -16.43 8.44 -1.69
CA ILE A 144 -16.24 7.47 -0.61
C ILE A 144 -14.95 7.80 0.18
N SER A 145 -13.86 8.12 -0.51
CA SER A 145 -12.60 8.51 0.14
C SER A 145 -12.76 9.77 0.99
N ILE A 146 -13.48 10.78 0.50
CA ILE A 146 -13.78 12.00 1.26
C ILE A 146 -14.66 11.70 2.48
N GLN A 147 -15.66 10.82 2.33
CA GLN A 147 -16.50 10.40 3.45
C GLN A 147 -15.69 9.65 4.52
N ALA A 148 -14.80 8.76 4.11
CA ALA A 148 -13.90 8.04 5.01
C ALA A 148 -12.98 9.00 5.78
N LEU A 149 -12.42 10.02 5.10
CA LEU A 149 -11.62 11.05 5.74
C LEU A 149 -12.42 11.84 6.78
N LYS A 150 -13.63 12.28 6.45
CA LYS A 150 -14.50 13.00 7.40
C LYS A 150 -14.86 12.18 8.63
N LEU A 151 -15.13 10.89 8.42
CA LEU A 151 -15.39 9.95 9.50
C LEU A 151 -14.16 9.79 10.40
N PHE A 152 -12.97 9.64 9.81
CA PHE A 152 -11.71 9.59 10.56
C PHE A 152 -11.45 10.90 11.34
N GLU A 153 -11.68 12.07 10.73
CA GLU A 153 -11.56 13.36 11.41
C GLU A 153 -12.54 13.50 12.58
N SER A 154 -13.78 13.00 12.42
CA SER A 154 -14.77 13.02 13.50
C SER A 154 -14.32 12.19 14.70
N PHE A 155 -13.80 10.99 14.47
CA PHE A 155 -13.21 10.16 15.51
C PHE A 155 -11.98 10.81 16.12
N LYS A 156 -11.10 11.39 15.29
CA LYS A 156 -9.89 12.06 15.78
C LYS A 156 -10.19 13.19 16.76
N ASN A 157 -11.27 13.93 16.52
CA ASN A 157 -11.68 15.02 17.41
C ASN A 157 -12.36 14.53 18.70
N GLU A 158 -12.89 13.31 18.70
CA GLU A 158 -13.52 12.67 19.87
C GLU A 158 -12.48 12.06 20.83
N PHE A 159 -11.33 11.61 20.32
CA PHE A 159 -10.27 11.03 21.14
C PHE A 159 -9.37 12.10 21.80
N GLU A 160 -9.31 12.10 23.12
CA GLU A 160 -8.31 12.87 23.87
C GLU A 160 -6.96 12.13 23.90
N TYR A 161 -6.12 12.36 22.89
CA TYR A 161 -4.80 11.72 22.71
C TYR A 161 -3.78 11.95 23.83
N LYS A 162 -4.09 12.78 24.83
CA LYS A 162 -3.20 13.10 25.96
C LYS A 162 -3.62 12.45 27.28
N LYS A 163 -4.71 11.67 27.29
CA LYS A 163 -5.07 10.88 28.47
C LYS A 163 -4.08 9.72 28.59
N ARG A 164 -3.44 9.61 29.76
CA ARG A 164 -2.71 8.38 30.12
C ARG A 164 -3.74 7.25 30.12
N LEU A 165 -3.42 6.14 29.46
CA LEU A 165 -4.22 4.93 29.57
C LEU A 165 -4.36 4.59 31.07
N PRO A 166 -5.56 4.19 31.54
CA PRO A 166 -5.70 3.63 32.87
C PRO A 166 -4.69 2.49 32.97
N ILE A 167 -3.78 2.59 33.94
CA ILE A 167 -2.92 1.46 34.29
C ILE A 167 -3.87 0.45 34.91
N GLU A 168 -4.23 -0.59 34.17
CA GLU A 168 -4.83 -1.79 34.77
C GLU A 168 -3.74 -2.38 35.67
N VAL A 169 -3.88 -2.19 36.98
CA VAL A 169 -2.88 -2.53 38.00
C VAL A 169 -2.83 -4.06 38.27
N GLU A 170 -3.25 -4.90 37.32
CA GLU A 170 -3.37 -6.35 37.56
C GLU A 170 -2.08 -7.15 37.30
N ASP A 171 -1.11 -6.62 36.53
CA ASP A 171 0.09 -7.40 36.14
C ASP A 171 1.39 -7.06 36.88
N LEU A 172 1.34 -6.28 37.96
CA LEU A 172 2.53 -5.98 38.81
C LEU A 172 2.43 -6.55 40.23
N LYS A 173 1.75 -7.70 40.39
CA LYS A 173 2.00 -8.60 41.52
C LYS A 173 2.95 -9.73 41.10
N ILE A 174 4.05 -9.39 40.46
CA ILE A 174 5.23 -10.25 40.52
C ILE A 174 5.77 -10.06 41.93
N LYS A 175 5.56 -11.08 42.76
CA LYS A 175 6.07 -11.19 44.12
C LYS A 175 7.57 -10.91 44.12
N ASP A 176 7.95 -9.73 44.60
CA ASP A 176 9.26 -9.52 45.22
C ASP A 176 9.19 -10.11 46.64
N GLU A 177 9.17 -11.45 46.75
CA GLU A 177 9.40 -12.16 48.01
C GLU A 177 10.24 -13.40 47.71
N GLU A 178 11.40 -13.48 48.38
CA GLU A 178 12.28 -14.66 48.59
C GLU A 178 13.47 -14.85 47.63
N ASP A 179 14.38 -13.86 47.63
CA ASP A 179 15.83 -14.14 47.64
C ASP A 179 16.29 -14.15 49.11
N GLU A 180 16.23 -15.31 49.80
CA GLU A 180 17.20 -15.71 50.84
C GLU A 180 16.87 -17.10 51.43
N SER A 181 17.93 -17.87 51.66
CA SER A 181 18.05 -19.07 52.50
C SER A 181 17.89 -20.46 51.85
N ASP A 182 19.07 -21.06 51.69
CA ASP A 182 19.47 -22.37 52.21
C ASP A 182 18.97 -23.70 51.60
N LEU A 183 20.00 -24.46 51.19
CA LEU A 183 20.05 -25.90 51.03
C LEU A 183 19.39 -26.64 52.22
N GLU A 184 18.45 -27.54 51.93
CA GLU A 184 18.32 -28.92 52.46
C GLU A 184 16.85 -29.36 52.37
N ASP A 185 16.57 -30.34 51.50
CA ASP A 185 15.83 -31.58 51.76
C ASP A 185 15.14 -32.11 50.49
N PHE A 186 15.58 -33.31 50.11
CA PHE A 186 15.24 -34.01 48.88
C PHE A 186 14.03 -34.91 49.16
N ASP A 187 12.84 -34.44 48.79
CA ASP A 187 11.58 -35.17 49.01
C ASP A 187 11.23 -36.03 47.76
N PRO A 188 11.25 -37.37 47.84
CA PRO A 188 11.04 -38.26 46.68
C PRO A 188 9.62 -38.21 46.07
N ASP A 189 8.65 -37.57 46.74
CA ASP A 189 7.26 -37.43 46.27
C ASP A 189 7.05 -36.34 45.19
N LYS A 190 8.10 -35.60 44.80
CA LYS A 190 8.07 -34.69 43.64
C LYS A 190 8.31 -35.39 42.30
N ILE A 191 8.85 -36.62 42.30
CA ILE A 191 9.19 -37.36 41.06
C ILE A 191 7.93 -37.95 40.42
N THR A 192 7.00 -38.47 41.23
CA THR A 192 5.73 -39.05 40.75
C THR A 192 4.80 -38.02 40.09
N LYS A 193 4.85 -36.76 40.51
CA LYS A 193 4.08 -35.68 39.86
C LYS A 193 4.69 -35.20 38.54
N MET A 194 5.99 -35.43 38.30
CA MET A 194 6.59 -35.12 37.00
C MET A 194 6.31 -36.24 35.98
N GLU A 195 6.24 -37.50 36.40
CA GLU A 195 5.85 -38.63 35.53
C GLU A 195 4.38 -38.51 35.05
N GLU A 196 3.44 -38.08 35.90
CA GLU A 196 2.04 -37.84 35.48
C GLU A 196 1.89 -36.65 34.50
N VAL A 197 2.76 -35.64 34.61
CA VAL A 197 2.80 -34.51 33.67
C VAL A 197 3.45 -34.91 32.34
N GLU A 198 4.42 -35.80 32.34
CA GLU A 198 5.08 -36.28 31.11
C GLU A 198 4.20 -37.29 30.34
N GLU A 199 3.42 -38.12 31.04
CA GLU A 199 2.44 -39.02 30.43
C GLU A 199 1.25 -38.25 29.79
N THR A 200 0.79 -37.17 30.40
CA THR A 200 -0.26 -36.31 29.83
C THR A 200 0.22 -35.50 28.61
N LEU A 201 1.47 -35.04 28.59
CA LEU A 201 2.05 -34.36 27.43
C LEU A 201 2.22 -35.31 26.22
N MET A 202 2.56 -36.58 26.45
CA MET A 202 2.64 -37.57 25.36
C MET A 202 1.27 -37.98 24.80
N GLU A 203 0.20 -37.97 25.59
CA GLU A 203 -1.16 -38.21 25.09
C GLU A 203 -1.71 -37.02 24.28
N GLU A 204 -1.36 -35.78 24.62
CA GLU A 204 -1.73 -34.59 23.83
C GLU A 204 -1.05 -34.59 22.45
N ASP A 205 0.25 -34.91 22.38
CA ASP A 205 0.99 -35.00 21.11
C ASP A 205 0.43 -36.12 20.19
N GLN A 206 -0.04 -37.22 20.76
CA GLN A 206 -0.65 -38.33 20.01
C GLN A 206 -2.00 -37.92 19.39
N ASN A 207 -2.79 -37.14 20.12
CA ASN A 207 -4.09 -36.63 19.67
C ASN A 207 -3.94 -35.58 18.55
N ASP A 208 -2.93 -34.73 18.63
CA ASP A 208 -2.63 -33.74 17.60
C ASP A 208 -2.19 -34.39 16.28
N LEU A 209 -1.40 -35.47 16.37
CA LEU A 209 -0.98 -36.25 15.20
C LEU A 209 -2.16 -36.98 14.52
N GLU A 210 -3.16 -37.42 15.28
CA GLU A 210 -4.39 -37.99 14.73
C GLU A 210 -5.28 -36.92 14.09
N LEU A 211 -5.37 -35.73 14.68
CA LEU A 211 -6.13 -34.60 14.13
C LEU A 211 -5.56 -34.15 12.78
N GLU A 212 -4.23 -34.10 12.64
CA GLU A 212 -3.56 -33.72 11.39
C GLU A 212 -3.84 -34.74 10.26
N LYS A 213 -3.82 -36.03 10.56
CA LYS A 213 -4.20 -37.09 9.61
C LYS A 213 -5.65 -36.96 9.15
N VAL A 214 -6.58 -36.66 10.07
CA VAL A 214 -8.00 -36.46 9.75
C VAL A 214 -8.19 -35.24 8.85
N LEU A 215 -7.49 -34.14 9.11
CA LEU A 215 -7.55 -32.94 8.27
C LEU A 215 -6.98 -33.19 6.86
N GLN A 216 -5.90 -33.96 6.77
CA GLN A 216 -5.30 -34.30 5.48
C GLN A 216 -6.20 -35.21 4.64
N ASP A 217 -6.90 -36.16 5.27
CA ASP A 217 -7.90 -36.99 4.61
C ASP A 217 -9.13 -36.20 4.15
N GLN A 218 -9.61 -35.24 4.96
CA GLN A 218 -10.69 -34.34 4.54
C GLN A 218 -10.28 -33.45 3.36
N SER A 219 -9.05 -32.95 3.35
CA SER A 219 -8.48 -32.19 2.23
C SER A 219 -8.44 -33.03 0.95
N ASN A 220 -8.00 -34.29 1.04
CA ASN A 220 -7.96 -35.22 -0.08
C ASN A 220 -9.37 -35.54 -0.63
N VAL A 221 -10.36 -35.70 0.25
CA VAL A 221 -11.77 -35.88 -0.14
C VAL A 221 -12.32 -34.65 -0.85
N LEU A 222 -12.03 -33.44 -0.35
CA LEU A 222 -12.44 -32.17 -1.00
C LEU A 222 -11.80 -32.00 -2.38
N GLN A 223 -10.53 -32.39 -2.54
CA GLN A 223 -9.87 -32.36 -3.85
C GLN A 223 -10.49 -33.38 -4.83
N LYS A 224 -10.86 -34.59 -4.37
CA LYS A 224 -11.60 -35.56 -5.20
C LYS A 224 -12.99 -35.03 -5.59
N GLN A 225 -13.71 -34.38 -4.68
CA GLN A 225 -15.01 -33.78 -4.98
C GLN A 225 -14.91 -32.60 -5.97
N LYS A 226 -13.85 -31.78 -5.90
CA LYS A 226 -13.59 -30.72 -6.88
C LYS A 226 -13.29 -31.27 -8.28
N LYS A 227 -12.60 -32.42 -8.38
CA LYS A 227 -12.35 -33.09 -9.67
C LYS A 227 -13.62 -33.70 -10.29
N LEU A 228 -14.61 -34.07 -9.49
CA LEU A 228 -15.88 -34.66 -9.96
C LEU A 228 -16.96 -33.65 -10.38
N LYS A 229 -16.82 -32.34 -10.07
CA LYS A 229 -17.81 -31.30 -10.42
C LYS A 229 -17.58 -30.57 -11.76
N LYS A 230 -16.72 -31.08 -12.65
CA LYS A 230 -16.62 -30.59 -14.04
C LYS A 230 -17.64 -31.27 -14.98
N LYS A 231 -18.95 -31.05 -14.76
CA LYS A 231 -20.01 -31.13 -15.81
C LYS A 231 -21.14 -30.15 -15.44
N PRO A 232 -21.65 -29.31 -16.36
CA PRO A 232 -22.61 -28.30 -16.01
C PRO A 232 -24.03 -28.89 -15.94
N LYS A 233 -24.72 -28.70 -14.82
CA LYS A 233 -26.18 -28.76 -14.76
C LYS A 233 -26.71 -27.36 -14.42
N LYS A 234 -27.46 -26.80 -15.37
CA LYS A 234 -28.29 -25.61 -15.21
C LYS A 234 -29.30 -25.83 -14.09
N ARG A 235 -29.41 -24.90 -13.13
CA ARG A 235 -30.67 -24.23 -12.69
C ARG A 235 -30.50 -23.48 -11.35
N SER A 236 -31.32 -22.43 -11.25
CA SER A 236 -31.79 -21.68 -10.07
C SER A 236 -30.78 -20.88 -9.24
N ILE A 237 -30.66 -19.60 -9.59
CA ILE A 237 -30.18 -18.53 -8.72
C ILE A 237 -31.41 -17.96 -8.00
N LYS A 238 -31.54 -18.25 -6.70
CA LYS A 238 -32.25 -17.42 -5.71
C LYS A 238 -31.55 -17.59 -4.37
N LEU A 239 -31.21 -16.45 -3.75
CA LEU A 239 -30.66 -16.24 -2.40
C LEU A 239 -29.26 -16.84 -2.10
N ILE A 240 -28.18 -16.17 -2.55
CA ILE A 240 -26.82 -16.39 -2.01
C ILE A 240 -26.08 -15.05 -1.70
N SER A 241 -26.69 -13.89 -1.95
CA SER A 241 -25.99 -12.60 -1.87
C SER A 241 -25.47 -12.21 -0.48
N SER A 242 -26.11 -12.64 0.62
CA SER A 242 -25.71 -12.22 1.97
C SER A 242 -24.65 -13.13 2.60
N THR A 243 -24.66 -14.42 2.30
CA THR A 243 -23.67 -15.37 2.83
C THR A 243 -22.34 -15.27 2.10
N LEU A 244 -22.36 -14.95 0.80
CA LEU A 244 -21.12 -14.74 0.04
C LEU A 244 -20.35 -13.50 0.51
N LEU A 245 -21.07 -12.39 0.74
CA LEU A 245 -20.50 -11.16 1.28
C LEU A 245 -19.95 -11.37 2.70
N LYS A 246 -20.64 -12.15 3.53
CA LYS A 246 -20.17 -12.45 4.89
C LYS A 246 -18.88 -13.28 4.88
N VAL A 247 -18.77 -14.26 3.98
CA VAL A 247 -17.58 -15.09 3.82
C VAL A 247 -16.41 -14.32 3.20
N GLU A 248 -16.67 -13.36 2.30
CA GLU A 248 -15.61 -12.49 1.76
C GLU A 248 -15.11 -11.48 2.81
N LEU A 249 -15.99 -10.93 3.64
CA LEU A 249 -15.61 -10.04 4.73
C LEU A 249 -14.83 -10.77 5.84
N GLU A 250 -15.19 -12.01 6.19
CA GLU A 250 -14.42 -12.82 7.14
C GLU A 250 -13.03 -13.17 6.60
N LYS A 251 -12.87 -13.40 5.29
CA LYS A 251 -11.55 -13.62 4.68
C LYS A 251 -10.68 -12.38 4.69
N ILE A 252 -11.27 -11.20 4.45
CA ILE A 252 -10.55 -9.93 4.51
C ILE A 252 -10.15 -9.61 5.97
N PHE A 253 -11.04 -9.87 6.93
CA PHE A 253 -10.75 -9.68 8.34
C PHE A 253 -9.62 -10.61 8.81
N ASN A 254 -9.65 -11.89 8.45
CA ASN A 254 -8.59 -12.83 8.82
C ASN A 254 -7.24 -12.52 8.15
N PHE A 255 -7.25 -11.99 6.92
CA PHE A 255 -6.04 -11.55 6.24
C PHE A 255 -5.42 -10.30 6.88
N LEU A 256 -6.24 -9.39 7.39
CA LEU A 256 -5.77 -8.20 8.12
C LEU A 256 -5.26 -8.57 9.52
N SER A 257 -5.89 -9.54 10.19
CA SER A 257 -5.44 -10.02 11.50
C SER A 257 -4.16 -10.86 11.43
N SER A 258 -3.92 -11.58 10.33
CA SER A 258 -2.67 -12.34 10.12
C SER A 258 -1.48 -11.49 9.66
N GLY A 259 -1.68 -10.19 9.41
CA GLY A 259 -0.61 -9.27 8.98
C GLY A 259 -0.11 -8.33 10.07
N ILE A 260 -0.47 -8.58 11.34
CA ILE A 260 -0.08 -7.78 12.50
C ILE A 260 0.98 -8.50 13.37
N GLU A 261 1.27 -9.77 13.08
CA GLU A 261 2.36 -10.52 13.69
C GLU A 261 3.43 -10.85 12.63
N ASP A 262 4.21 -9.82 12.26
CA ASP A 262 5.60 -9.92 11.75
C ASP A 262 6.26 -8.54 11.79
#